data_AF-A0A4Y7TJX5-F1
#
_entry.id   AF-A0A4Y7TJX5-F1
#
_cell.length_a   1.000
_cell.length_b   1.000
_cell.length_c   1.000
_cell.angle_alpha   90.00
_cell.angle_beta   90.00
_cell.angle_gamma   90.00
#
_symmetry.space_group_name_H-M   'P 1'
#
loop_
_entity.id
_entity.type
_entity.pdbx_description
1 polymer ?
#
loop_
_entity_poly.entity_id
_entity_poly.type
_entity_poly.pdbx_seq_one_letter_code
_entity_poly.pdbx_strand_id
1 'polypeptide(L)'
;MENIARSSNVFQQHSSGTAALNGYNVLYIPNFVTEDEEDYLVRKIQESPQPKWKKLQKRRLQIWGGEMTAKGTLCEEPLPTFVCQHPDLIGRIKATGVFNGSPHGSPNHIIMNEYEAGQGIMPHEDGPKYHPVVATLSLGSHSVFHYYRYNETESPEGQGASGSGRSIDRNPVLSLLLERRSLVISFNDMYTSHLHG
;
A
#
# COMPACT_ATOMS: atom_id res chain seq x y z
N MET A 1 -26.15 -32.88 10.81
CA MET A 1 -24.97 -32.80 9.93
C MET A 1 -25.28 -31.79 8.85
N GLU A 2 -24.66 -30.62 8.88
CA GLU A 2 -24.22 -29.92 7.66
C GLU A 2 -23.33 -28.73 8.02
N ASN A 3 -22.34 -28.52 7.14
CA ASN A 3 -21.05 -27.90 7.39
C ASN A 3 -21.13 -26.39 7.66
N ILE A 4 -20.53 -25.96 8.77
CA ILE A 4 -20.05 -24.58 8.94
C ILE A 4 -18.58 -24.58 8.53
N ALA A 5 -18.29 -24.21 7.29
CA ALA A 5 -16.94 -23.86 6.87
C ALA A 5 -16.64 -22.43 7.38
N ARG A 6 -16.13 -22.34 8.61
CA ARG A 6 -15.41 -21.15 9.09
C ARG A 6 -13.93 -21.41 8.91
N SER A 7 -13.34 -20.85 7.86
CA SER A 7 -11.89 -20.70 7.76
C SER A 7 -11.55 -19.21 7.66
N SER A 8 -11.72 -18.50 8.77
CA SER A 8 -11.09 -17.20 8.97
C SER A 8 -9.66 -17.47 9.45
N ASN A 9 -8.73 -17.65 8.51
CA ASN A 9 -7.31 -17.64 8.83
C ASN A 9 -6.86 -16.19 8.96
N VAL A 10 -7.17 -15.57 10.10
CA VAL A 10 -6.42 -14.40 10.57
C VAL A 10 -5.08 -14.93 11.06
N PHE A 11 -4.07 -14.90 10.21
CA PHE A 11 -2.70 -15.19 10.64
C PHE A 11 -2.22 -14.05 11.52
N GLN A 12 -2.36 -14.21 12.84
CA GLN A 12 -1.68 -13.38 13.82
C GLN A 12 -0.29 -13.98 14.06
N GLN A 13 0.66 -13.69 13.19
CA GLN A 13 2.06 -14.00 13.47
C GLN A 13 2.62 -12.94 14.42
N HIS A 14 2.58 -13.25 15.73
CA HIS A 14 3.42 -12.59 16.72
C HIS A 14 4.87 -13.03 16.53
N SER A 15 5.55 -12.48 15.52
CA SER A 15 7.01 -12.57 15.41
C SER A 15 7.56 -11.17 15.26
N SER A 16 8.37 -10.74 16.23
CA SER A 16 9.08 -9.46 16.27
C SER A 16 10.19 -9.34 15.23
N GLY A 17 10.00 -9.94 14.05
CA GLY A 17 11.00 -10.03 12.98
C GLY A 17 10.34 -9.88 11.61
N THR A 18 11.15 -9.45 10.64
CA THR A 18 10.79 -9.36 9.22
C THR A 18 10.26 -10.71 8.73
N ALA A 19 9.01 -10.74 8.25
CA ALA A 19 8.38 -11.95 7.74
C ALA A 19 8.01 -11.75 6.27
N ALA A 20 8.65 -12.52 5.38
CA ALA A 20 8.06 -12.80 4.08
C ALA A 20 6.89 -13.76 4.31
N LEU A 21 5.70 -13.39 3.83
CA LEU A 21 4.53 -14.22 4.02
C LEU A 21 4.57 -15.36 2.99
N ASN A 22 4.99 -16.55 3.43
CA ASN A 22 5.15 -17.72 2.56
C ASN A 22 3.90 -17.94 1.69
N GLY A 23 4.10 -17.94 0.37
CA GLY A 23 3.04 -18.08 -0.64
C GLY A 23 2.49 -16.76 -1.20
N TYR A 24 2.88 -15.61 -0.63
CA TYR A 24 2.49 -14.29 -1.12
C TYR A 24 3.72 -13.43 -1.40
N ASN A 25 3.68 -12.63 -2.47
CA ASN A 25 4.69 -11.60 -2.72
C ASN A 25 4.45 -10.36 -1.84
N VAL A 26 4.49 -10.57 -0.51
CA VAL A 26 4.34 -9.55 0.52
C VAL A 26 5.43 -9.70 1.58
N LEU A 27 6.06 -8.58 1.94
CA LEU A 27 7.01 -8.46 3.04
C LEU A 27 6.41 -7.58 4.14
N TYR A 28 6.29 -8.10 5.36
CA TYR A 28 5.85 -7.33 6.52
C TYR A 28 7.00 -7.10 7.51
N ILE A 29 7.15 -5.86 7.96
CA ILE A 29 8.17 -5.44 8.93
C ILE A 29 7.49 -4.63 10.05
N PRO A 30 7.32 -5.20 11.25
CA PRO A 30 6.79 -4.45 12.39
C PRO A 30 7.84 -3.45 12.90
N ASN A 31 7.37 -2.37 13.55
CA ASN A 31 8.25 -1.35 14.17
C ASN A 31 9.36 -0.84 13.23
N PHE A 32 9.03 -0.62 11.95
CA PHE A 32 9.96 -0.15 10.92
C PHE A 32 10.50 1.26 11.22
N VAL A 33 9.69 2.06 11.92
CA VAL A 33 10.11 3.32 12.54
C VAL A 33 9.94 3.25 14.06
N THR A 34 10.75 4.01 14.78
CA THR A 34 10.59 4.16 16.23
C THR A 34 9.40 5.06 16.57
N GLU A 35 9.04 5.14 17.85
CA GLU A 35 7.96 6.05 18.33
C GLU A 35 8.34 7.51 18.09
N ASP A 36 9.58 7.89 18.42
CA ASP A 36 10.09 9.24 18.19
C ASP A 36 10.12 9.60 16.69
N GLU A 37 10.52 8.65 15.84
CA GLU A 37 10.54 8.83 14.39
C GLU A 37 9.13 9.02 13.83
N GLU A 38 8.17 8.25 14.32
CA GLU A 38 6.78 8.42 13.95
C GLU A 38 6.21 9.77 14.38
N ASP A 39 6.44 10.17 15.63
CA ASP A 39 5.96 11.46 16.13
C ASP A 39 6.57 12.62 15.33
N TYR A 40 7.85 12.51 14.97
CA TYR A 40 8.52 13.44 14.07
C TYR A 40 7.86 13.47 12.68
N LEU A 41 7.62 12.29 12.07
CA LEU A 41 6.98 12.17 10.75
C LEU A 41 5.58 12.78 10.77
N VAL A 42 4.72 12.38 11.72
CA VAL A 42 3.35 12.87 11.85
C VAL A 42 3.34 14.40 11.99
N ARG A 43 4.23 14.96 12.82
CA ARG A 43 4.36 16.40 12.95
C ARG A 43 4.73 17.07 11.63
N LYS A 44 5.73 16.55 10.91
CA LYS A 44 6.15 17.10 9.60
C LYS A 44 5.07 17.03 8.53
N ILE A 45 4.27 15.97 8.56
CA ILE A 45 3.12 15.79 7.68
C ILE A 45 2.07 16.88 7.95
N GLN A 46 1.75 17.13 9.22
CA GLN A 46 0.77 18.16 9.60
C GLN A 46 1.29 19.59 9.38
N GLU A 47 2.60 19.82 9.49
CA GLU A 47 3.27 21.09 9.15
C GLU A 47 3.27 21.39 7.65
N SER A 48 2.90 20.43 6.79
CA SER A 48 2.88 20.64 5.33
C SER A 48 1.85 21.69 4.93
N PRO A 49 2.17 22.58 3.95
CA PRO A 49 1.26 23.65 3.54
C PRO A 49 -0.12 23.13 3.12
N GLN A 50 -1.19 23.82 3.52
CA GLN A 50 -2.58 23.43 3.20
C GLN A 50 -2.81 23.13 1.71
N PRO A 51 -2.24 23.88 0.73
CA PRO A 51 -2.40 23.57 -0.69
C PRO A 51 -1.82 22.22 -1.15
N LYS A 52 -0.94 21.58 -0.36
CA LYS A 52 -0.45 20.22 -0.68
C LYS A 52 -1.50 19.14 -0.39
N TRP A 53 -2.50 19.43 0.44
CA TRP A 53 -3.58 18.51 0.73
C TRP A 53 -4.66 18.56 -0.36
N LYS A 54 -4.86 17.44 -1.04
CA LYS A 54 -6.00 17.21 -1.92
C LYS A 54 -7.10 16.50 -1.12
N LYS A 55 -8.23 17.18 -0.92
CA LYS A 55 -9.39 16.59 -0.23
C LYS A 55 -10.23 15.77 -1.22
N LEU A 56 -10.41 14.49 -0.92
CA LEU A 56 -11.32 13.58 -1.61
C LEU A 56 -12.58 13.38 -0.75
N GLN A 57 -13.54 12.58 -1.23
CA GLN A 57 -14.81 12.37 -0.53
C GLN A 57 -14.66 11.78 0.89
N LYS A 58 -13.75 10.80 1.06
CA LYS A 58 -13.59 10.03 2.31
C LYS A 58 -12.19 10.07 2.90
N ARG A 59 -11.27 10.85 2.31
CA ARG A 59 -9.87 10.95 2.75
C ARG A 59 -9.26 12.22 2.21
N ARG A 60 -8.10 12.60 2.69
CA ARG A 60 -7.23 13.57 2.01
C ARG A 60 -5.88 12.95 1.72
N LEU A 61 -5.18 13.47 0.73
CA LEU A 61 -3.85 12.99 0.37
C LEU A 61 -2.88 14.10 0.01
N GLN A 62 -1.59 13.80 0.10
CA GLN A 62 -0.50 14.57 -0.49
C GLN A 62 0.23 13.70 -1.52
N ILE A 63 0.87 14.35 -2.50
CA ILE A 63 1.72 13.69 -3.49
C ILE A 63 3.10 14.35 -3.45
N TRP A 64 4.13 13.51 -3.41
CA TRP A 64 5.54 13.92 -3.36
C TRP A 64 6.39 13.08 -4.31
N GLY A 65 7.52 13.65 -4.76
CA GLY A 65 8.41 13.00 -5.73
C GLY A 65 8.11 13.36 -7.20
N GLY A 66 7.14 14.25 -7.42
CA GLY A 66 6.79 14.77 -8.73
C GLY A 66 5.35 14.49 -9.14
N GLU A 67 5.06 14.72 -10.42
CA GLU A 67 3.74 14.49 -11.01
C GLU A 67 3.77 13.43 -12.11
N MET A 68 2.74 12.58 -12.15
CA MET A 68 2.56 11.63 -13.23
C MET A 68 1.97 12.31 -14.47
N THR A 69 2.71 12.26 -15.58
CA THR A 69 2.20 12.71 -16.88
C THR A 69 1.02 11.86 -17.36
N ALA A 70 0.26 12.39 -18.32
CA ALA A 70 -0.81 11.65 -18.99
C ALA A 70 -0.31 10.34 -19.63
N LYS A 71 0.95 10.31 -20.08
CA LYS A 71 1.61 9.14 -20.68
C LYS A 71 2.13 8.11 -19.65
N GLY A 72 2.02 8.40 -18.35
CA GLY A 72 2.47 7.48 -17.31
C GLY A 72 3.97 7.55 -17.01
N THR A 73 4.64 8.64 -17.38
CA THR A 73 6.01 8.95 -16.96
C THR A 73 5.99 9.93 -15.78
N LEU A 74 6.85 9.72 -14.78
CA LEU A 74 7.01 10.62 -13.64
C LEU A 74 7.89 11.82 -14.04
N CYS A 75 7.37 13.03 -13.87
CA CYS A 75 8.18 14.24 -13.87
C CYS A 75 8.75 14.43 -12.47
N GLU A 76 9.97 13.96 -12.26
CA GLU A 76 10.57 13.82 -10.93
C GLU A 76 10.81 15.18 -10.23
N GLU A 77 10.49 15.21 -8.95
CA GLU A 77 10.88 16.28 -8.02
C GLU A 77 11.58 15.67 -6.80
N PRO A 78 12.43 16.43 -6.08
CA PRO A 78 13.02 15.95 -4.84
C PRO A 78 11.97 15.51 -3.83
N LEU A 79 12.18 14.33 -3.24
CA LEU A 79 11.39 13.87 -2.10
C LEU A 79 11.64 14.75 -0.85
N PRO A 80 10.68 14.86 0.08
CA PRO A 80 10.83 15.66 1.28
C PRO A 80 11.98 15.17 2.16
N THR A 81 12.73 16.12 2.73
CA THR A 81 13.86 15.80 3.61
C THR A 81 13.45 15.00 4.86
N PHE A 82 12.23 15.20 5.36
CA PHE A 82 11.70 14.45 6.50
C PHE A 82 11.38 12.96 6.20
N VAL A 83 11.51 12.54 4.94
CA VAL A 83 11.41 11.13 4.51
C VAL A 83 12.78 10.56 4.12
N CYS A 84 13.67 11.40 3.59
CA CYS A 84 14.96 10.94 3.04
C CYS A 84 16.15 11.14 3.98
N GLN A 85 16.06 11.98 5.00
CA GLN A 85 17.19 12.28 5.89
C GLN A 85 16.97 11.77 7.31
N HIS A 86 15.83 12.09 7.91
CA HIS A 86 15.52 11.63 9.26
C HIS A 86 14.01 11.39 9.44
N PRO A 87 13.59 10.15 9.71
CA PRO A 87 14.35 8.92 9.45
C PRO A 87 14.68 8.76 7.95
N ASP A 88 15.77 8.06 7.61
CA ASP A 88 16.08 7.69 6.22
C ASP A 88 15.19 6.53 5.76
N LEU A 89 13.92 6.83 5.48
CA LEU A 89 12.95 5.83 5.05
C LEU A 89 13.33 5.23 3.69
N ILE A 90 13.81 6.06 2.77
CA ILE A 90 14.18 5.62 1.42
C ILE A 90 15.35 4.65 1.46
N GLY A 91 16.41 4.96 2.22
CA GLY A 91 17.55 4.07 2.42
C GLY A 91 17.16 2.77 3.11
N ARG A 92 16.33 2.81 4.16
CA ARG A 92 15.83 1.61 4.84
C ARG A 92 14.99 0.73 3.91
N ILE A 93 14.07 1.32 3.13
CA ILE A 93 13.24 0.57 2.17
C ILE A 93 14.13 -0.02 1.07
N LYS A 94 15.10 0.74 0.55
CA LYS A 94 16.07 0.24 -0.43
C LYS A 94 16.86 -0.94 0.11
N ALA A 95 17.28 -0.90 1.39
CA ALA A 95 18.03 -1.97 2.03
C ALA A 95 17.25 -3.30 2.14
N THR A 96 15.92 -3.29 1.98
CA THR A 96 15.13 -4.54 1.86
C THR A 96 15.42 -5.33 0.59
N GLY A 97 15.99 -4.68 -0.43
CA GLY A 97 16.32 -5.29 -1.73
C GLY A 97 15.12 -5.52 -2.66
N VAL A 98 13.89 -5.34 -2.19
CA VAL A 98 12.66 -5.59 -2.99
C VAL A 98 12.56 -4.65 -4.19
N PHE A 99 13.12 -3.43 -4.09
CA PHE A 99 13.14 -2.44 -5.16
C PHE A 99 14.30 -2.60 -6.15
N ASN A 100 15.23 -3.55 -5.95
CA ASN A 100 16.44 -3.68 -6.79
C ASN A 100 16.13 -3.90 -8.28
N GLY A 101 14.99 -4.52 -8.60
CA GLY A 101 14.54 -4.71 -9.99
C GLY A 101 13.90 -3.47 -10.63
N SER A 102 13.54 -2.45 -9.83
CA SER A 102 12.96 -1.21 -10.35
C SER A 102 14.00 -0.37 -11.10
N PRO A 103 13.61 0.44 -12.09
CA PRO A 103 14.56 1.24 -12.88
C PRO A 103 15.50 2.13 -12.06
N HIS A 104 15.04 2.62 -10.90
CA HIS A 104 15.81 3.49 -10.01
C HIS A 104 16.41 2.76 -8.80
N GLY A 105 16.07 1.48 -8.59
CA GLY A 105 16.50 0.70 -7.44
C GLY A 105 15.97 1.19 -6.08
N SER A 106 15.01 2.11 -6.06
CA SER A 106 14.45 2.71 -4.85
C SER A 106 13.09 3.37 -5.10
N PRO A 107 12.26 3.60 -4.06
CA PRO A 107 11.08 4.45 -4.18
C PRO A 107 11.44 5.88 -4.59
N ASN A 108 10.68 6.47 -5.52
CA ASN A 108 10.87 7.84 -5.99
C ASN A 108 9.58 8.68 -5.96
N HIS A 109 8.45 8.09 -5.58
CA HIS A 109 7.15 8.76 -5.56
C HIS A 109 6.36 8.31 -4.32
N ILE A 110 5.69 9.25 -3.66
CA ILE A 110 4.96 9.00 -2.42
C ILE A 110 3.55 9.57 -2.54
N ILE A 111 2.57 8.72 -2.25
CA ILE A 111 1.20 9.14 -1.99
C ILE A 111 0.95 8.96 -0.51
N MET A 112 0.77 10.07 0.19
CA MET A 112 0.50 10.08 1.62
C MET A 112 -0.99 10.26 1.84
N ASN A 113 -1.63 9.26 2.43
CA ASN A 113 -3.07 9.28 2.67
C ASN A 113 -3.35 9.49 4.15
N GLU A 114 -4.33 10.33 4.47
CA GLU A 114 -4.86 10.49 5.81
C GLU A 114 -6.31 10.03 5.86
N TYR A 115 -6.62 9.23 6.90
CA TYR A 115 -7.92 8.68 7.18
C TYR A 115 -8.32 9.01 8.62
N GLU A 116 -9.58 9.42 8.80
CA GLU A 116 -10.23 9.53 10.10
C GLU A 116 -10.78 8.16 10.55
N ALA A 117 -11.16 8.06 11.82
CA ALA A 117 -11.76 6.83 12.37
C ALA A 117 -13.00 6.41 11.55
N GLY A 118 -13.03 5.14 11.14
CA GLY A 118 -14.10 4.57 10.33
C GLY A 118 -13.97 4.82 8.81
N GLN A 119 -12.94 5.55 8.37
CA GLN A 119 -12.62 5.70 6.95
C GLN A 119 -11.73 4.55 6.47
N GLY A 120 -11.76 4.32 5.16
CA GLY A 120 -10.94 3.33 4.46
C GLY A 120 -10.98 3.59 2.96
N ILE A 121 -10.31 2.75 2.18
CA ILE A 121 -10.35 2.80 0.72
C ILE A 121 -11.00 1.51 0.18
N MET A 122 -11.74 1.64 -0.92
CA MET A 122 -12.29 0.48 -1.60
C MET A 122 -11.17 -0.34 -2.24
N PRO A 123 -11.34 -1.65 -2.43
CA PRO A 123 -10.37 -2.46 -3.15
C PRO A 123 -10.08 -1.86 -4.53
N HIS A 124 -8.81 -1.63 -4.81
CA HIS A 124 -8.33 -1.02 -6.05
C HIS A 124 -6.95 -1.54 -6.43
N GLU A 125 -6.52 -1.23 -7.65
CA GLU A 125 -5.16 -1.46 -8.13
C GLU A 125 -4.45 -0.11 -8.25
N ASP A 126 -3.15 -0.05 -7.95
CA ASP A 126 -2.33 1.17 -8.11
C ASP A 126 -2.11 1.52 -9.62
N GLY A 127 -2.31 0.53 -10.48
CA GLY A 127 -2.23 0.65 -11.93
C GLY A 127 -0.83 0.37 -12.50
N PRO A 128 -0.71 0.22 -13.83
CA PRO A 128 0.49 -0.26 -14.49
C PRO A 128 1.60 0.81 -14.66
N LYS A 129 1.38 2.03 -14.15
CA LYS A 129 2.32 3.15 -14.33
C LYS A 129 3.57 3.02 -13.47
N TYR A 130 3.48 2.31 -12.35
CA TYR A 130 4.63 2.06 -11.47
C TYR A 130 5.22 0.69 -11.74
N HIS A 131 6.51 0.54 -11.45
CA HIS A 131 7.12 -0.79 -11.32
C HIS A 131 6.33 -1.61 -10.29
N PRO A 132 6.16 -2.93 -10.46
CA PRO A 132 5.26 -3.75 -9.64
C PRO A 132 5.80 -4.01 -8.22
N VAL A 133 5.96 -2.95 -7.45
CA VAL A 133 6.40 -2.90 -6.07
C VAL A 133 5.89 -1.62 -5.42
N VAL A 134 5.26 -1.76 -4.25
CA VAL A 134 4.79 -0.63 -3.43
C VAL A 134 5.11 -0.90 -1.97
N ALA A 135 5.58 0.13 -1.27
CA ALA A 135 5.81 0.10 0.17
C ALA A 135 4.81 1.01 0.87
N THR A 136 4.14 0.51 1.90
CA THR A 136 3.14 1.23 2.69
C THR A 136 3.58 1.24 4.15
N LEU A 137 3.82 2.44 4.69
CA LEU A 137 4.14 2.67 6.09
C LEU A 137 2.88 3.14 6.82
N SER A 138 2.46 2.40 7.84
CA SER A 138 1.31 2.79 8.68
C SER A 138 1.77 3.68 9.83
N LEU A 139 1.15 4.86 9.96
CA LEU A 139 1.41 5.82 11.05
C LEU A 139 0.11 6.18 11.78
N GLY A 140 0.22 6.67 13.01
CA GLY A 140 -0.85 7.20 13.85
C GLY A 140 -1.75 6.14 14.51
N SER A 141 -2.06 5.04 13.82
CA SER A 141 -2.88 3.95 14.38
C SER A 141 -2.64 2.63 13.64
N HIS A 142 -3.17 1.54 14.20
CA HIS A 142 -3.23 0.25 13.51
C HIS A 142 -4.37 0.26 12.47
N SER A 143 -4.19 -0.45 11.37
CA SER A 143 -5.22 -0.65 10.35
C SER A 143 -5.28 -2.11 9.90
N VAL A 144 -6.38 -2.50 9.26
CA VAL A 144 -6.48 -3.79 8.58
C VAL A 144 -6.35 -3.53 7.09
N PHE A 145 -5.50 -4.31 6.43
CA PHE A 145 -5.24 -4.20 5.00
C PHE A 145 -5.58 -5.52 4.33
N HIS A 146 -6.43 -5.44 3.31
CA HIS A 146 -6.96 -6.62 2.65
C HIS A 146 -6.48 -6.69 1.20
N TYR A 147 -6.15 -7.89 0.74
CA TYR A 147 -5.94 -8.20 -0.66
C TYR A 147 -7.11 -9.05 -1.18
N TYR A 148 -7.61 -8.70 -2.35
CA TYR A 148 -8.76 -9.34 -3.00
C TYR A 148 -8.39 -9.76 -4.41
N ARG A 149 -9.26 -10.58 -5.01
CA ARG A 149 -9.20 -10.97 -6.41
C ARG A 149 -10.53 -10.65 -7.09
N TYR A 150 -10.52 -10.57 -8.42
CA TYR A 150 -11.75 -10.60 -9.20
C TYR A 150 -12.35 -12.02 -9.20
N ASN A 151 -13.66 -12.14 -9.37
CA ASN A 151 -14.32 -13.43 -9.53
C ASN A 151 -13.96 -14.04 -10.90
N GLU A 152 -13.46 -15.28 -10.90
CA GLU A 152 -12.99 -15.99 -12.10
C GLU A 152 -14.12 -16.35 -13.09
N THR A 153 -15.37 -16.37 -12.62
CA THR A 153 -16.55 -16.79 -13.41
C THR A 153 -17.03 -15.74 -14.41
N GLU A 154 -16.41 -14.56 -14.46
CA GLU A 154 -16.70 -13.50 -15.44
C GLU A 154 -15.62 -13.49 -16.53
N SER A 155 -15.65 -14.51 -17.40
CA SER A 155 -14.72 -14.62 -18.52
C SER A 155 -14.81 -13.40 -19.46
N PRO A 156 -13.69 -12.88 -20.01
CA PRO A 156 -13.68 -11.77 -20.96
C PRO A 156 -14.39 -12.09 -22.29
N GLU A 157 -14.65 -13.36 -22.56
CA GLU A 157 -15.07 -13.88 -23.87
C GLU A 157 -16.58 -13.77 -24.13
N GLY A 158 -17.36 -13.23 -23.18
CA GLY A 158 -18.83 -13.14 -23.29
C GLY A 158 -19.42 -11.73 -23.29
N GLN A 159 -18.63 -10.66 -23.15
CA GLN A 159 -19.18 -9.30 -23.03
C GLN A 159 -19.08 -8.52 -24.34
N GLY A 160 -20.06 -8.73 -25.21
CA GLY A 160 -20.42 -7.73 -26.20
C GLY A 160 -20.86 -6.43 -25.52
N ALA A 161 -20.17 -5.33 -25.82
CA ALA A 161 -20.70 -3.96 -25.86
C ALA A 161 -21.60 -3.47 -24.69
N SER A 162 -21.27 -3.78 -23.44
CA SER A 162 -21.73 -2.98 -22.28
C SER A 162 -20.73 -3.09 -21.14
N GLY A 163 -20.19 -1.95 -20.70
CA GLY A 163 -19.11 -1.84 -19.72
C GLY A 163 -19.49 -2.25 -18.29
N SER A 164 -19.81 -3.53 -18.08
CA SER A 164 -19.94 -4.09 -16.73
C SER A 164 -18.54 -4.41 -16.21
N GLY A 165 -18.11 -3.73 -15.14
CA GLY A 165 -16.82 -3.98 -14.50
C GLY A 165 -16.78 -5.39 -13.89
N ARG A 166 -15.58 -5.99 -13.81
CA ARG A 166 -15.36 -7.28 -13.15
C ARG A 166 -15.78 -7.21 -11.69
N SER A 167 -16.56 -8.19 -11.23
CA SER A 167 -16.93 -8.26 -9.81
C SER A 167 -15.76 -8.73 -8.93
N ILE A 168 -15.70 -8.21 -7.71
CA ILE A 168 -14.66 -8.53 -6.72
C ILE A 168 -15.15 -9.68 -5.82
N ASP A 169 -14.31 -10.68 -5.58
CA ASP A 169 -14.54 -11.70 -4.54
C ASP A 169 -14.45 -11.00 -3.18
N ARG A 170 -15.56 -11.00 -2.42
CA ARG A 170 -15.63 -10.28 -1.13
C ARG A 170 -14.85 -10.97 -0.02
N ASN A 171 -14.38 -12.20 -0.24
CA ASN A 171 -13.49 -12.87 0.69
C ASN A 171 -12.05 -12.47 0.36
N PRO A 172 -11.35 -11.76 1.26
CA PRO A 172 -9.96 -11.41 1.04
C PRO A 172 -9.10 -12.68 0.88
N VAL A 173 -8.20 -12.66 -0.09
CA VAL A 173 -7.16 -13.68 -0.29
C VAL A 173 -6.13 -13.61 0.84
N LEU A 174 -5.86 -12.41 1.34
CA LEU A 174 -4.97 -12.14 2.47
C LEU A 174 -5.51 -10.94 3.27
N SER A 175 -5.42 -11.02 4.59
CA SER A 175 -5.75 -9.91 5.50
C SER A 175 -4.61 -9.71 6.48
N LEU A 176 -4.10 -8.49 6.59
CA LEU A 176 -3.00 -8.13 7.47
C LEU A 176 -3.47 -7.10 8.49
N LEU A 177 -3.07 -7.29 9.75
CA LEU A 177 -3.06 -6.21 10.72
C LEU A 177 -1.78 -5.40 10.47
N LEU A 178 -1.92 -4.21 9.89
CA LEU A 178 -0.81 -3.27 9.78
C LEU A 178 -0.73 -2.50 11.08
N GLU A 179 0.23 -2.87 11.92
CA GLU A 179 0.42 -2.15 13.17
C GLU A 179 0.92 -0.73 12.93
N ARG A 180 0.61 0.19 13.84
CA ARG A 180 1.25 1.52 13.85
C ARG A 180 2.76 1.33 13.80
N ARG A 181 3.45 2.06 12.92
CA ARG A 181 4.90 1.99 12.61
C ARG A 181 5.36 0.80 11.77
N SER A 182 4.45 -0.05 11.30
CA SER A 182 4.82 -1.16 10.43
C SER A 182 4.97 -0.75 8.97
N LEU A 183 5.83 -1.45 8.26
CA LEU A 183 5.96 -1.39 6.81
C LEU A 183 5.43 -2.68 6.20
N VAL A 184 4.58 -2.56 5.18
CA VAL A 184 4.27 -3.66 4.28
C VAL A 184 4.78 -3.33 2.88
N ILE A 185 5.41 -4.28 2.20
CA ILE A 185 5.82 -4.15 0.80
C ILE A 185 5.10 -5.22 -0.01
N SER A 186 4.27 -4.80 -0.96
CA SER A 186 3.61 -5.69 -1.93
C SER A 186 4.37 -5.62 -3.24
N PHE A 187 4.66 -6.74 -3.87
CA PHE A 187 5.41 -6.79 -5.12
C PHE A 187 4.90 -7.91 -6.03
N ASN A 188 5.32 -7.89 -7.30
CA ASN A 188 4.95 -8.90 -8.31
C ASN A 188 3.43 -9.16 -8.34
N ASP A 189 2.98 -10.41 -8.17
CA ASP A 189 1.59 -10.83 -8.34
C ASP A 189 0.63 -10.14 -7.36
N MET A 190 1.10 -9.82 -6.16
CA MET A 190 0.29 -9.09 -5.16
C MET A 190 0.11 -7.62 -5.51
N TYR A 191 0.99 -7.05 -6.34
CA TYR A 191 0.83 -5.71 -6.90
C TYR A 191 0.01 -5.73 -8.21
N THR A 192 0.25 -6.70 -9.09
CA THR A 192 -0.26 -6.67 -10.47
C THR A 192 -1.61 -7.32 -10.66
N SER A 193 -1.97 -8.28 -9.82
CA SER A 193 -3.11 -9.18 -10.06
C SER A 193 -4.13 -9.20 -8.91
N HIS A 194 -3.85 -8.48 -7.83
CA HIS A 194 -4.71 -8.38 -6.67
C HIS A 194 -5.14 -6.94 -6.45
N LEU A 195 -6.38 -6.77 -5.99
CA LEU A 195 -6.85 -5.49 -5.49
C LEU A 195 -6.46 -5.37 -4.03
N HIS A 196 -6.20 -4.16 -3.56
CA HIS A 196 -5.94 -3.90 -2.15
C HIS A 196 -6.74 -2.72 -1.61
N GLY A 197 -6.96 -2.71 -0.29
CA GLY A 197 -7.63 -1.61 0.40
C GLY A 197 -7.84 -1.83 1.89
#